data_AF-A0A3N1XKH2-F1
#
_entry.id   AF-A0A3N1XKH2-F1
#
_cell.length_a   1.000
_cell.length_b   1.000
_cell.length_c   1.000
_cell.angle_alpha   90.00
_cell.angle_beta   90.00
_cell.angle_gamma   90.00
#
_symmetry.space_group_name_H-M   'P 1'
#
loop_
_entity.id
_entity.type
_entity.pdbx_description
1 polymer ?
#
loop_
_entity_poly.entity_id
_entity_poly.type
_entity_poly.pdbx_seq_one_letter_code
_entity_poly.pdbx_strand_id
1 'polypeptide(L)' 'MLQNVCQAEFADQDTVINLDCARTASLVRALDGCMHPRVGRLMRQISEAVGDEDFKRLAGEVKYLLTLTFGEAEAQRRLQ' A
#
# COMPACT_ATOMS: atom_id res chain seq x y z
N MET A 1 17.65 -15.54 3.44
CA MET A 1 16.86 -14.29 3.43
C MET A 1 15.59 -14.56 2.66
N LEU A 2 14.53 -14.96 3.36
CA LEU A 2 13.26 -15.40 2.75
C LEU A 2 12.45 -14.15 2.36
N GLN A 3 12.30 -13.95 1.05
CA GLN A 3 11.38 -12.97 0.47
C GLN A 3 10.00 -13.62 0.51
N ASN A 4 9.18 -13.22 1.49
CA ASN A 4 7.80 -13.67 1.61
C ASN A 4 6.95 -12.90 0.58
N VAL A 5 7.02 -13.35 -0.67
CA VAL A 5 6.18 -12.85 -1.76
C VAL A 5 4.74 -13.20 -1.40
N CYS A 6 3.89 -12.18 -1.25
CA CYS A 6 2.45 -12.35 -1.10
C CYS A 6 1.87 -12.87 -2.43
N GLN A 7 2.05 -14.15 -2.71
CA GLN A 7 1.28 -14.86 -3.73
C GLN A 7 -0.10 -15.13 -3.15
N ALA A 8 -1.10 -14.39 -3.64
CA ALA A 8 -2.49 -14.73 -3.45
C ALA A 8 -2.83 -15.90 -4.38
N GLU A 9 -2.52 -17.13 -3.96
CA GLU A 9 -3.07 -18.33 -4.60
C GLU A 9 -4.36 -18.72 -3.89
N PHE A 10 -5.44 -18.59 -4.66
CA PHE A 10 -6.75 -19.22 -4.58
C PHE A 10 -7.10 -20.00 -3.29
N ALA A 11 -8.01 -19.39 -2.52
CA ALA A 11 -9.07 -19.99 -1.69
C ALA A 11 -8.80 -21.37 -1.04
N ASP A 12 -8.40 -21.39 0.23
CA ASP A 12 -9.04 -22.22 1.26
C ASP A 12 -8.64 -21.73 2.68
N GLN A 13 -9.43 -22.14 3.67
CA GLN A 13 -9.53 -21.73 5.07
C GLN A 13 -8.21 -21.66 5.87
N ASP A 14 -7.74 -20.45 6.18
CA ASP A 14 -7.06 -20.15 7.46
C ASP A 14 -7.07 -18.64 7.70
N THR A 15 -8.06 -18.16 8.45
CA THR A 15 -8.35 -16.73 8.69
C THR A 15 -7.38 -16.13 9.71
N VAL A 16 -6.09 -16.19 9.44
CA VAL A 16 -5.15 -15.14 9.85
C VAL A 16 -4.89 -14.35 8.58
N ILE A 17 -5.88 -13.54 8.17
CA ILE A 17 -5.65 -12.50 7.18
C ILE A 17 -4.50 -11.69 7.76
N ASN A 18 -3.32 -11.86 7.19
CA ASN A 18 -2.13 -11.15 7.58
C ASN A 18 -2.49 -9.66 7.44
N LEU A 19 -2.76 -8.99 8.56
CA LEU A 19 -3.30 -7.63 8.59
C LEU A 19 -2.40 -6.67 7.81
N ASP A 20 -1.11 -6.99 7.77
CA ASP A 20 -0.09 -6.30 6.99
C ASP A 20 -0.32 -6.50 5.48
N CYS A 21 -0.72 -7.68 5.03
CA CYS A 21 -1.04 -7.96 3.64
C CYS A 21 -2.28 -7.16 3.17
N ALA A 22 -3.30 -7.03 4.02
CA ALA A 22 -4.49 -6.23 3.69
C ALA A 22 -4.16 -4.73 3.61
N ARG A 23 -3.38 -4.20 4.57
CA ARG A 23 -2.95 -2.79 4.58
C ARG A 23 -2.03 -2.45 3.41
N THR A 24 -1.11 -3.36 3.08
CA THR A 24 -0.24 -3.27 1.90
C THR A 24 -1.06 -3.18 0.63
N ALA A 25 -2.03 -4.09 0.46
CA ALA A 25 -2.90 -4.10 -0.72
C ALA A 25 -3.69 -2.79 -0.87
N SER A 26 -4.22 -2.23 0.22
CA SER A 26 -4.93 -0.94 0.18
C SER A 26 -4.04 0.21 -0.27
N LEU A 27 -2.81 0.31 0.24
CA LEU A 27 -1.87 1.37 -0.16
C LEU A 27 -1.41 1.23 -1.61
N VAL A 28 -1.13 0.00 -2.06
CA VAL A 28 -0.77 -0.28 -3.47
C VAL A 28 -1.93 0.08 -4.40
N ARG A 29 -3.16 -0.29 -4.02
CA ARG A 29 -4.37 0.02 -4.80
C ARG A 29 -4.65 1.53 -4.86
N ALA A 30 -4.40 2.26 -3.78
CA ALA A 30 -4.55 3.72 -3.77
C ALA A 30 -3.62 4.42 -4.78
N LEU A 31 -2.44 3.84 -5.00
CA LEU A 31 -1.46 4.32 -5.97
C LEU A 31 -1.77 3.92 -7.43
N ASP A 32 -2.82 3.13 -7.68
CA ASP A 32 -3.17 2.66 -9.03
C ASP A 32 -3.47 3.86 -9.96
N GLY A 33 -2.90 3.84 -11.16
CA GLY A 33 -2.99 4.95 -12.11
C GLY A 33 -2.20 6.22 -11.74
N CYS A 34 -1.43 6.24 -10.64
CA CYS A 34 -0.53 7.35 -10.35
C CYS A 34 0.76 7.25 -11.18
N MET A 35 0.98 8.22 -12.07
CA MET A 35 2.13 8.28 -12.99
C MET A 35 3.41 8.90 -12.37
N HIS A 36 3.44 9.13 -11.06
CA HIS A 36 4.55 9.86 -10.45
C HIS A 36 5.81 8.97 -10.29
N PRO A 37 7.02 9.44 -10.60
CA PRO A 37 8.25 8.62 -10.53
C PRO A 37 8.54 8.05 -9.13
N ARG A 38 8.05 8.73 -8.08
CA ARG A 38 8.14 8.25 -6.69
C ARG A 38 7.27 7.02 -6.39
N VAL A 39 6.25 6.71 -7.19
CA VAL A 39 5.33 5.58 -6.94
C VAL A 39 6.09 4.27 -6.87
N GLY A 40 7.01 4.02 -7.81
CA GLY A 40 7.80 2.78 -7.82
C GLY A 40 8.67 2.62 -6.56
N ARG A 41 9.18 3.72 -6.01
CA ARG A 41 9.92 3.70 -4.73
C ARG A 41 8.98 3.40 -3.57
N LEU A 42 7.81 4.05 -3.53
CA LEU A 42 6.81 3.85 -2.50
C LEU A 42 6.30 2.41 -2.49
N MET A 43 6.01 1.82 -3.66
CA MET A 43 5.56 0.43 -3.78
C MET A 43 6.58 -0.54 -3.20
N ARG A 44 7.88 -0.32 -3.44
CA ARG A 44 8.95 -1.14 -2.83
C ARG A 44 8.98 -0.98 -1.31
N GLN A 45 8.88 0.25 -0.80
CA GLN A 45 8.85 0.49 0.63
C GLN A 45 7.61 -0.11 1.30
N ILE A 46 6.46 -0.08 0.62
CA ILE A 46 5.22 -0.74 1.07
C ILE A 46 5.39 -2.25 1.14
N SER A 47 6.08 -2.88 0.17
CA SER A 47 6.34 -4.33 0.21
C SER A 47 7.36 -4.76 1.28
N GLU A 48 8.19 -3.83 1.76
CA GLU A 48 9.21 -4.07 2.78
C GLU A 48 8.77 -3.61 4.18
N ALA A 49 7.61 -2.94 4.29
CA ALA A 49 7.11 -2.39 5.54
C ALA A 49 6.71 -3.50 6.51
N VAL A 50 7.18 -3.40 7.76
CA VAL A 50 6.84 -4.35 8.82
C VAL A 50 6.39 -3.58 10.04
N GLY A 51 5.12 -3.76 10.41
CA GLY A 51 4.53 -3.14 11.59
C GLY A 51 3.89 -1.77 11.36
N ASP A 52 3.13 -1.36 12.37
CA ASP A 52 2.14 -0.27 12.26
C ASP A 52 2.72 1.11 11.96
N GLU A 53 3.90 1.42 12.50
CA GLU A 53 4.51 2.75 12.35
C GLU A 53 5.00 2.99 10.92
N ASP A 54 5.54 1.95 10.27
CA ASP A 54 5.92 2.00 8.86
C ASP A 54 4.69 2.18 7.98
N PHE A 55 3.59 1.46 8.26
CA PHE A 55 2.34 1.63 7.52
C PHE A 55 1.74 3.03 7.69
N LYS A 56 1.75 3.61 8.90
CA LYS A 56 1.26 4.98 9.12
C LYS A 56 2.08 6.00 8.35
N ARG A 57 3.41 5.87 8.38
CA ARG A 57 4.31 6.74 7.64
C ARG A 57 4.05 6.63 6.14
N LEU A 58 3.98 5.41 5.61
CA LEU A 58 3.74 5.15 4.20
C LEU A 58 2.36 5.62 3.75
N ALA A 59 1.33 5.45 4.57
CA ALA A 59 0.00 5.99 4.29
C ALA A 59 0.02 7.53 4.17
N GLY A 60 0.80 8.21 5.01
CA GLY A 60 1.05 9.65 4.89
C GLY A 60 1.77 10.04 3.60
N GLU A 61 2.81 9.29 3.22
CA GLU A 61 3.54 9.52 1.97
C GLU A 61 2.67 9.26 0.73
N VAL A 62 1.85 8.20 0.74
CA VAL A 62 0.86 7.89 -0.31
C VAL A 62 -0.16 9.02 -0.41
N LYS A 63 -0.74 9.45 0.73
CA LYS A 63 -1.71 10.55 0.76
C LYS A 63 -1.11 11.82 0.16
N TYR A 64 0.08 12.20 0.60
CA TYR A 64 0.77 13.38 0.08
C TYR A 64 0.97 13.30 -1.44
N LEU A 65 1.41 12.15 -1.94
CA LEU A 65 1.64 11.93 -3.36
C LEU A 65 0.36 12.01 -4.19
N LEU A 66 -0.73 11.39 -3.70
CA LEU A 66 -2.04 11.46 -4.33
C LEU A 66 -2.59 12.89 -4.30
N THR A 67 -2.41 13.62 -3.21
CA THR A 67 -2.82 15.03 -3.12
C THR A 67 -2.09 15.89 -4.14
N LEU A 68 -0.79 15.68 -4.33
CA LEU A 68 -0.01 16.40 -5.35
C LEU A 68 -0.45 16.07 -6.78
N THR A 69 -0.84 14.81 -7.03
CA THR A 69 -1.13 14.32 -8.39
C THR A 69 -2.59 14.57 -8.80
N PHE A 70 -3.53 14.38 -7.87
CA PHE A 70 -4.97 14.38 -8.13
C PHE A 70 -5.76 15.35 -7.25
N GLY A 71 -5.13 15.96 -6.24
CA GLY A 71 -5.80 16.81 -5.25
C GLY A 71 -6.27 16.03 -4.01
N GLU A 72 -6.55 16.77 -2.93
CA GLU A 72 -6.82 16.20 -1.61
C GLU A 72 -8.10 15.36 -1.55
N ALA A 73 -9.15 15.77 -2.27
CA ALA A 73 -10.42 15.05 -2.31
C ALA A 73 -10.27 13.64 -2.90
N GLU A 74 -9.49 13.51 -3.99
CA GLU A 74 -9.24 12.22 -4.62
C GLU A 74 -8.28 11.35 -3.80
N ALA A 75 -7.27 11.97 -3.17
CA ALA A 75 -6.38 11.27 -2.25
C ALA A 75 -7.16 10.62 -1.09
N GLN A 76 -8.14 11.34 -0.52
CA GLN A 76 -8.95 10.82 0.57
C GLN A 76 -9.90 9.70 0.11
N ARG A 77 -10.53 9.82 -1.06
CA ARG A 77 -11.39 8.76 -1.62
C ARG A 77 -10.66 7.44 -1.83
N ARG A 78 -9.40 7.49 -2.25
CA ARG A 78 -8.59 6.29 -2.52
C ARG A 78 -8.02 5.60 -1.27
N LEU A 79 -8.05 6.29 -0.14
CA LEU A 79 -7.54 5.80 1.15
C LEU A 79 -8.65 5.38 2.13
N GLN A 80 -9.91 5.51 1.74
CA GLN A 80 -11.08 4.97 2.45
C GLN A 80 -11.25 3.47 2.17
#